data_AF-A0A357AGM2-F1
#
_entry.id   AF-A0A357AGM2-F1
#
_cell.length_a   1.000
_cell.length_b   1.000
_cell.length_c   1.000
_cell.angle_alpha   90.00
_cell.angle_beta   90.00
_cell.angle_gamma   90.00
#
_symmetry.space_group_name_H-M   'P 1'
#
loop_
_entity.id
_entity.type
_entity.pdbx_description
1 polymer ?
#
loop_
_entity_poly.entity_id
_entity_poly.type
_entity_poly.pdbx_seq_one_letter_code
_entity_poly.pdbx_strand_id
1 'polypeptide(L)'
;MERKNSYIYGSTAPSFPERQERNDTGRKVQKKPDIKALPSHSHLPKSKMIFCVLFVAAVSFVLLYRYSVIAELNYKMGNLNAEYSRLVYENRKLEVEIATSINLDRVKEIAETELNMHSPESYQVVEVSVPKNNYSVVVDHDYIDQTIRHASLTENILNIVRAILP
;
A
#
# COMPACT_ATOMS: atom_id res chain seq x y z
N MET A 1 -33.61 -39.10 69.20
CA MET A 1 -32.61 -38.17 68.66
C MET A 1 -31.75 -37.71 69.82
N GLU A 2 -30.51 -38.16 69.92
CA GLU A 2 -29.54 -37.65 70.90
C GLU A 2 -28.23 -37.37 70.18
N ARG A 3 -27.77 -36.12 70.18
CA ARG A 3 -26.43 -35.75 69.72
C ARG A 3 -25.56 -35.48 70.94
N LYS A 4 -24.62 -36.39 71.23
CA LYS A 4 -23.55 -36.15 72.20
C LYS A 4 -22.55 -35.15 71.59
N ASN A 5 -22.65 -33.87 71.97
CA ASN A 5 -21.59 -32.90 71.71
C ASN A 5 -20.62 -32.92 72.89
N SER A 6 -19.38 -33.35 72.66
CA SER A 6 -18.29 -33.21 73.62
C SER A 6 -17.69 -31.80 73.50
N TYR A 7 -17.76 -31.06 74.60
CA TYR A 7 -17.12 -29.75 74.75
C TYR A 7 -15.90 -29.90 75.66
N ILE A 8 -14.90 -29.05 75.44
CA ILE A 8 -13.71 -28.99 76.31
C ILE A 8 -14.08 -28.19 77.55
N TYR A 9 -13.90 -28.75 78.74
CA TYR A 9 -14.26 -28.10 80.00
C TYR A 9 -13.51 -26.76 80.17
N GLY A 10 -14.26 -25.67 80.37
CA GLY A 10 -13.73 -24.31 80.48
C GLY A 10 -13.77 -23.48 79.19
N SER A 11 -14.24 -24.03 78.07
CA SER A 11 -14.45 -23.31 76.80
C SER A 11 -15.77 -23.71 76.13
N THR A 12 -16.38 -22.82 75.35
CA THR A 12 -17.63 -23.09 74.61
C THR A 12 -17.40 -23.65 73.20
N ALA A 13 -16.14 -23.84 72.81
CA ALA A 13 -15.79 -24.39 71.51
C ALA A 13 -16.03 -25.91 71.43
N PRO A 14 -16.64 -26.44 70.34
CA PRO A 14 -16.81 -27.88 70.14
C PRO A 14 -15.44 -28.58 69.98
N SER A 15 -15.26 -29.78 70.55
CA SER A 15 -14.01 -30.53 70.39
C SER A 15 -13.85 -31.00 68.93
N PHE A 16 -12.72 -30.70 68.30
CA PHE A 16 -12.39 -31.23 66.98
C PHE A 16 -12.12 -32.74 67.07
N PRO A 17 -12.60 -33.56 66.11
CA PRO A 17 -12.36 -35.00 66.12
C PRO A 17 -10.89 -35.30 65.84
N GLU A 18 -10.30 -36.14 66.70
CA GLU A 18 -8.94 -36.63 66.59
C GLU A 18 -8.80 -37.53 65.35
N ARG A 19 -7.88 -37.19 64.43
CA ARG A 19 -7.72 -37.90 63.16
C ARG A 19 -6.84 -39.14 63.37
N GLN A 20 -7.48 -40.28 63.54
CA GLN A 20 -6.84 -41.59 63.51
C GLN A 20 -6.52 -42.02 62.06
N GLU A 21 -5.27 -42.44 61.82
CA GLU A 21 -4.77 -42.89 60.52
C GLU A 21 -5.48 -44.16 60.05
N ARG A 22 -6.03 -44.13 58.83
CA ARG A 22 -6.77 -45.25 58.25
C ARG A 22 -6.08 -45.73 56.98
N ASN A 23 -5.52 -46.93 57.07
CA ASN A 23 -4.99 -47.72 55.96
C ASN A 23 -6.07 -48.01 54.90
N ASP A 24 -5.59 -48.18 53.67
CA ASP A 24 -6.26 -48.18 52.37
C ASP A 24 -7.59 -48.94 52.24
N THR A 25 -8.51 -48.40 51.42
CA THR A 25 -8.97 -49.05 50.16
C THR A 25 -10.15 -48.29 49.50
N GLY A 26 -9.87 -47.74 48.29
CA GLY A 26 -10.80 -47.67 47.16
C GLY A 26 -11.95 -46.65 47.12
N ARG A 27 -11.72 -45.43 46.56
CA ARG A 27 -12.50 -44.82 45.45
C ARG A 27 -12.08 -43.38 45.11
N LYS A 28 -11.80 -43.18 43.82
CA LYS A 28 -11.77 -41.94 43.01
C LYS A 28 -10.94 -40.76 43.54
N VAL A 29 -9.70 -40.73 43.07
CA VAL A 29 -8.72 -39.65 43.21
C VAL A 29 -9.23 -38.35 42.58
N GLN A 30 -9.75 -37.45 43.41
CA GLN A 30 -9.79 -36.03 43.06
C GLN A 30 -8.38 -35.49 43.23
N LYS A 31 -7.69 -35.22 42.11
CA LYS A 31 -6.40 -34.54 42.11
C LYS A 31 -6.58 -33.15 42.72
N LYS A 32 -6.00 -32.92 43.91
CA LYS A 32 -5.72 -31.57 44.40
C LYS A 32 -4.86 -30.86 43.34
N PRO A 33 -5.13 -29.59 42.98
CA PRO A 33 -4.19 -28.82 42.18
C PRO A 33 -2.93 -28.65 43.02
N ASP A 34 -1.88 -29.31 42.57
CA ASP A 34 -0.52 -29.16 43.06
C ASP A 34 -0.14 -27.68 42.82
N ILE A 35 -0.11 -26.87 43.88
CA ILE A 35 0.44 -25.51 43.80
C ILE A 35 1.95 -25.71 43.67
N LYS A 36 2.37 -25.87 42.41
CA LYS A 36 3.78 -26.00 42.06
C LYS A 36 4.52 -24.79 42.62
N ALA A 37 5.50 -25.05 43.49
CA ALA A 37 6.42 -24.02 43.95
C ALA A 37 7.00 -23.28 42.74
N LEU A 38 7.07 -21.95 42.85
CA LEU A 38 7.63 -21.06 41.82
C LEU A 38 8.99 -21.60 41.37
N PRO A 39 9.25 -21.76 40.07
CA PRO A 39 10.50 -22.32 39.59
C PRO A 39 11.66 -21.41 40.02
N SER A 40 12.57 -22.00 40.79
CA SER A 40 13.87 -21.42 41.13
C SER A 40 14.59 -20.99 39.84
N HIS A 41 15.14 -19.78 39.86
CA HIS A 41 15.73 -19.06 38.74
C HIS A 41 16.71 -19.93 37.93
N SER A 42 16.22 -20.55 36.86
CA SER A 42 17.04 -21.31 35.92
C SER A 42 17.98 -20.35 35.21
N HIS A 43 19.29 -20.57 35.33
CA HIS A 43 20.31 -19.79 34.64
C HIS A 43 20.18 -20.01 33.13
N LEU A 44 19.47 -19.12 32.46
CA LEU A 44 19.44 -19.09 31.00
C LEU A 44 20.89 -18.91 30.51
N PRO A 45 21.36 -19.72 29.54
CA PRO A 45 22.71 -19.56 29.03
C PRO A 45 22.85 -18.18 28.39
N LYS A 46 23.83 -17.38 28.86
CA LYS A 46 24.03 -15.98 28.43
C LYS A 46 24.16 -15.84 26.91
N SER A 47 24.61 -16.89 26.21
CA SER A 47 24.69 -16.96 24.75
C SER A 47 23.33 -16.85 24.06
N LYS A 48 22.27 -17.46 24.61
CA LYS A 48 20.91 -17.37 24.05
C LYS A 48 20.33 -15.96 24.21
N MET A 49 20.67 -15.28 25.30
CA MET A 49 20.29 -13.89 25.53
C MET A 49 20.98 -12.96 24.53
N ILE A 50 22.30 -13.11 24.33
CA ILE A 50 23.06 -12.37 23.32
C ILE A 50 22.48 -12.59 21.91
N PHE A 51 22.16 -13.84 21.57
CA PHE A 51 21.59 -14.18 20.27
C PHE A 51 20.19 -13.58 20.07
N CYS A 52 19.35 -13.58 21.11
CA CYS A 52 18.04 -12.94 21.08
C CYS A 52 18.16 -11.43 20.84
N VAL A 53 19.07 -10.76 21.54
CA VAL A 53 19.32 -9.31 21.35
C VAL A 53 19.83 -9.04 19.93
N LEU A 54 20.76 -9.83 19.42
CA LEU A 54 21.24 -9.70 18.03
C LEU A 54 20.13 -9.95 17.01
N PHE A 55 19.25 -10.91 17.27
CA PHE A 55 18.13 -11.20 16.39
C PHE A 55 17.14 -10.03 16.33
N VAL A 56 16.76 -9.47 17.48
CA VAL A 56 15.89 -8.29 17.54
C VAL A 56 16.56 -7.09 16.87
N ALA A 57 17.85 -6.88 17.11
CA ALA A 57 18.62 -5.83 16.44
C ALA A 57 18.62 -6.03 14.91
N ALA A 58 18.90 -7.23 14.42
CA ALA A 58 18.89 -7.55 12.99
C ALA A 58 17.52 -7.27 12.36
N VAL A 59 16.43 -7.69 13.00
CA VAL A 59 15.06 -7.41 12.53
C VAL A 59 14.81 -5.90 12.49
N SER A 60 15.24 -5.15 13.50
CA SER A 60 15.09 -3.70 13.53
C SER A 60 15.87 -2.99 12.40
N PHE A 61 17.09 -3.44 12.10
CA PHE A 61 17.87 -2.93 10.97
C PHE A 61 17.21 -3.23 9.62
N VAL A 62 16.63 -4.42 9.44
CA VAL A 62 15.90 -4.76 8.22
C VAL A 62 14.67 -3.87 8.04
N LEU A 63 13.93 -3.60 9.12
CA LEU A 63 12.80 -2.67 9.08
C LEU A 63 13.26 -1.27 8.68
N LEU A 64 14.30 -0.74 9.32
CA LEU A 64 14.85 0.58 8.98
C LEU A 64 15.30 0.66 7.52
N TYR A 65 16.01 -0.35 7.02
CA TYR A 65 16.42 -0.40 5.61
C TYR A 65 15.20 -0.36 4.67
N ARG A 66 14.17 -1.15 4.94
CA ARG A 66 12.91 -1.12 4.17
C ARG A 66 12.26 0.25 4.22
N TYR A 67 12.19 0.89 5.39
CA TYR A 67 11.63 2.24 5.54
C TYR A 67 12.43 3.29 4.75
N SER A 68 13.75 3.24 4.78
CA SER A 68 14.59 4.15 3.99
C SER A 68 14.36 4.00 2.49
N VAL A 69 14.24 2.76 1.99
CA VAL A 69 13.94 2.49 0.56
C VAL A 69 12.54 3.03 0.19
N ILE A 70 11.55 2.85 1.06
CA ILE A 70 10.18 3.38 0.83
C ILE A 70 10.19 4.92 0.80
N ALA A 71 10.99 5.57 1.65
CA ALA A 71 11.11 7.02 1.68
C ALA A 71 11.78 7.55 0.40
N GLU A 72 12.86 6.90 -0.05
CA GLU A 72 13.52 7.25 -1.31
C GLU A 72 12.55 7.10 -2.50
N LEU A 73 11.79 5.99 -2.53
CA LEU A 73 10.81 5.76 -3.58
C LEU A 73 9.67 6.79 -3.55
N ASN A 74 9.18 7.17 -2.36
CA ASN A 74 8.20 8.24 -2.21
C ASN A 74 8.73 9.57 -2.75
N TYR A 75 10.00 9.88 -2.47
CA TYR A 75 10.62 11.10 -2.97
C TYR A 75 10.70 11.10 -4.51
N LYS A 76 11.12 9.98 -5.11
CA LYS A 76 11.14 9.81 -6.57
C LYS A 76 9.74 9.95 -7.17
N MET A 77 8.73 9.32 -6.56
CA MET A 77 7.33 9.44 -6.99
C MET A 77 6.82 10.88 -6.90
N GLY A 78 7.16 11.59 -5.81
CA GLY A 78 6.82 13.00 -5.65
C GLY A 78 7.43 13.88 -6.74
N ASN A 79 8.71 13.68 -7.06
CA ASN A 79 9.38 14.42 -8.12
C ASN A 79 8.76 14.13 -9.50
N LEU A 80 8.49 12.86 -9.80
CA LEU A 80 7.88 12.45 -11.06
C LEU A 80 6.47 13.02 -11.21
N ASN A 81 5.69 13.06 -10.14
CA ASN A 81 4.37 13.66 -10.14
C ASN A 81 4.40 15.18 -10.31
N ALA A 82 5.41 15.86 -9.75
CA ALA A 82 5.63 17.28 -9.94
C ALA A 82 6.00 17.60 -11.41
N GLU A 83 6.87 16.79 -12.01
CA GLU A 83 7.23 16.91 -13.42
C GLU A 83 6.03 16.67 -14.34
N TYR A 84 5.25 15.63 -14.07
CA TYR A 84 3.99 15.37 -14.78
C TYR A 84 3.03 16.57 -14.69
N SER A 85 2.81 17.10 -13.48
CA SER A 85 1.93 18.24 -13.26
C SER A 85 2.42 19.49 -14.00
N ARG A 86 3.73 19.71 -14.03
CA ARG A 86 4.35 20.79 -14.80
C ARG A 86 4.09 20.63 -16.30
N LEU A 87 4.27 19.44 -16.85
CA LEU A 87 4.07 19.18 -18.28
C LEU A 87 2.60 19.36 -18.68
N VAL A 88 1.66 18.93 -17.83
CA VAL A 88 0.22 19.17 -18.05
C VAL A 88 -0.08 20.67 -18.05
N TYR A 89 0.50 21.43 -17.12
CA TYR A 89 0.35 22.88 -17.07
C TYR A 89 0.94 23.56 -18.32
N GLU A 90 2.13 23.16 -18.75
CA GLU A 90 2.77 23.70 -19.96
C GLU A 90 1.92 23.40 -21.21
N ASN A 91 1.40 22.17 -21.36
CA ASN A 91 0.48 21.83 -22.45
C ASN A 91 -0.77 22.72 -22.46
N ARG A 92 -1.42 22.89 -21.30
CA ARG A 92 -2.61 23.74 -21.20
C ARG A 92 -2.30 25.20 -21.51
N LYS A 93 -1.14 25.70 -21.08
CA LYS A 93 -0.68 27.04 -21.41
C LYS A 93 -0.50 27.20 -22.93
N LEU A 94 0.17 26.24 -23.57
CA LEU A 94 0.36 26.24 -25.03
C LEU A 94 -0.97 26.19 -25.77
N GLU A 95 -1.93 25.40 -25.29
CA GLU A 95 -3.28 25.34 -25.88
C GLU A 95 -3.99 26.71 -25.82
N VAL A 96 -3.91 27.38 -24.68
CA VAL A 96 -4.45 28.75 -24.52
C VAL A 96 -3.71 29.75 -25.41
N GLU A 97 -2.39 29.63 -25.51
CA GLU A 97 -1.56 30.49 -26.38
C GLU A 97 -1.89 30.27 -27.86
N ILE A 98 -2.11 29.03 -28.30
CA ILE A 98 -2.58 28.71 -29.65
C ILE A 98 -3.97 29.33 -29.88
N ALA A 99 -4.91 29.13 -28.96
CA ALA A 99 -6.25 29.69 -29.08
C ALA A 99 -6.25 31.23 -29.13
N THR A 100 -5.34 31.87 -28.38
CA THR A 100 -5.20 33.33 -28.34
C THR A 100 -4.42 33.86 -29.54
N SER A 101 -3.44 33.11 -30.05
CA SER A 101 -2.61 33.50 -31.20
C SER A 101 -3.32 33.35 -32.53
N ILE A 102 -4.41 32.58 -32.60
CA ILE A 102 -5.44 32.73 -33.65
C ILE A 102 -6.20 34.03 -33.36
N ASN A 103 -5.48 35.13 -33.48
CA ASN A 103 -6.03 36.46 -33.36
C ASN A 103 -6.66 36.79 -34.72
N LEU A 104 -7.98 36.64 -34.80
CA LEU A 104 -8.79 36.97 -35.98
C LEU A 104 -8.56 38.42 -36.44
N ASP A 105 -8.23 39.33 -35.53
CA ASP A 105 -7.95 40.73 -35.86
C ASP A 105 -6.65 40.85 -36.65
N ARG A 106 -5.60 40.08 -36.30
CA ARG A 106 -4.34 40.04 -37.08
C ARG A 106 -4.55 39.42 -38.46
N VAL A 107 -5.37 38.37 -38.54
CA VAL A 107 -5.73 37.75 -39.83
C VAL A 107 -6.50 38.75 -40.70
N LYS A 108 -7.45 39.48 -40.11
CA LYS A 108 -8.21 40.54 -40.79
C LYS A 108 -7.30 41.67 -41.26
N GLU A 109 -6.39 42.15 -40.42
CA GLU A 109 -5.45 43.22 -40.76
C GLU A 109 -4.57 42.83 -41.96
N ILE A 110 -3.98 41.63 -41.95
CA ILE A 110 -3.17 41.13 -43.08
C ILE A 110 -4.03 40.98 -44.35
N ALA A 111 -5.26 40.47 -44.21
CA ALA A 111 -6.17 40.31 -45.34
C ALA A 111 -6.53 41.67 -45.97
N GLU A 112 -6.80 42.70 -45.16
CA GLU A 112 -7.15 44.03 -45.63
C GLU A 112 -5.94 44.80 -46.18
N THR A 113 -4.77 44.68 -45.55
CA THR A 113 -3.58 45.48 -45.90
C THR A 113 -2.71 44.85 -46.98
N GLU A 114 -2.37 43.56 -46.87
CA GLU A 114 -1.45 42.89 -47.80
C GLU A 114 -2.18 42.21 -48.96
N LEU A 115 -3.34 41.62 -48.68
CA LEU A 115 -4.14 40.90 -49.69
C LEU A 115 -5.22 41.77 -50.33
N ASN A 116 -5.39 43.00 -49.85
CA ASN A 116 -6.38 43.97 -50.31
C ASN A 116 -7.81 43.38 -50.36
N MET A 117 -8.10 42.44 -49.44
CA MET A 117 -9.40 41.83 -49.25
C MET A 117 -10.32 42.77 -48.48
N HIS A 118 -11.61 42.75 -48.81
CA HIS A 118 -12.63 43.53 -48.11
C HIS A 118 -13.79 42.62 -47.71
N SER A 119 -14.53 43.01 -46.68
CA SER A 119 -15.77 42.29 -46.33
C SER A 119 -16.76 42.34 -47.50
N PRO A 120 -17.33 41.20 -47.92
CA PRO A 120 -18.26 41.15 -49.04
C PRO A 120 -19.57 41.86 -48.70
N GLU A 121 -20.18 42.49 -49.69
CA GLU A 121 -21.53 43.07 -49.57
C GLU A 121 -22.61 41.98 -49.66
N SER A 122 -23.79 42.25 -49.11
CA SER A 122 -24.87 41.24 -48.99
C SER A 122 -25.29 40.58 -50.32
N TYR A 123 -25.10 41.27 -51.45
CA TYR A 123 -25.41 40.75 -52.79
C TYR A 123 -24.28 39.88 -53.39
N GLN A 124 -23.10 39.82 -52.76
CA GLN A 124 -21.93 39.05 -53.23
C GLN A 124 -21.83 37.66 -52.59
N VAL A 125 -22.77 37.31 -51.71
CA VAL A 125 -22.79 36.02 -51.00
C VAL A 125 -23.59 35.00 -51.80
N VAL A 126 -22.97 33.85 -52.12
CA VAL A 126 -23.62 32.71 -52.79
C VAL A 126 -23.55 31.49 -51.88
N GLU A 127 -24.69 30.92 -51.53
CA GLU A 127 -24.75 29.68 -50.75
C GLU A 127 -24.47 28.47 -51.65
N VAL A 128 -23.47 27.67 -51.26
CA VAL A 128 -23.08 26.45 -51.98
C VAL A 128 -23.38 25.25 -51.10
N SER A 129 -24.18 24.30 -51.61
CA SER A 129 -24.52 23.07 -50.89
C SER A 129 -23.38 22.08 -50.93
N VAL A 130 -22.69 21.89 -49.81
CA VAL A 130 -21.61 20.90 -49.68
C VAL A 130 -22.18 19.52 -49.28
N PRO A 131 -21.98 18.46 -50.08
CA PRO A 131 -22.39 17.11 -49.71
C PRO A 131 -21.58 16.61 -48.50
N LYS A 132 -22.28 16.06 -47.49
CA LYS A 132 -21.70 15.62 -46.21
C LYS A 132 -20.97 14.27 -46.33
N ASN A 133 -19.84 14.23 -47.03
CA ASN A 133 -18.96 13.06 -46.99
C ASN A 133 -17.81 13.29 -46.02
N ASN A 134 -18.11 13.21 -44.71
CA ASN A 134 -17.09 13.25 -43.67
C ASN A 134 -16.53 11.84 -43.49
N TYR A 135 -15.31 11.58 -43.97
CA TYR A 135 -14.56 10.41 -43.56
C TYR A 135 -13.55 10.84 -42.49
N SER A 136 -13.73 10.37 -41.26
CA SER A 136 -12.69 10.44 -40.25
C SER A 136 -11.82 9.20 -40.40
N VAL A 137 -10.55 9.36 -40.76
CA VAL A 137 -9.58 8.26 -40.68
C VAL A 137 -9.29 8.05 -39.19
N VAL A 138 -9.90 7.04 -38.59
CA VAL A 138 -9.51 6.58 -37.25
C VAL A 138 -8.20 5.84 -37.42
N VAL A 139 -7.11 6.41 -36.93
CA VAL A 139 -5.82 5.73 -36.85
C VAL A 139 -5.97 4.65 -35.80
N ASP A 140 -6.02 3.39 -36.23
CA ASP A 140 -6.21 2.22 -35.38
C ASP A 140 -5.13 2.16 -34.29
N HIS A 141 -5.53 2.40 -33.03
CA HIS A 141 -4.61 2.42 -31.88
C HIS A 141 -4.13 1.01 -31.50
N ASP A 142 -4.76 -0.04 -32.03
CA ASP A 142 -4.37 -1.43 -31.78
C ASP A 142 -2.98 -1.75 -32.37
N TYR A 143 -2.53 -1.01 -33.39
CA TYR A 143 -1.17 -1.12 -33.94
C TYR A 143 -0.10 -0.64 -32.95
N ILE A 144 -0.42 0.39 -32.14
CA ILE A 144 0.51 0.96 -31.16
C ILE A 144 0.61 0.03 -29.94
N ASP A 145 -0.49 -0.56 -29.48
CA ASP A 145 -0.47 -1.45 -28.31
C ASP A 145 0.25 -2.78 -28.58
N GLN A 146 0.09 -3.36 -29.79
CA GLN A 146 0.79 -4.58 -30.18
C GLN A 146 2.31 -4.37 -30.22
N THR A 147 2.78 -3.26 -30.79
CA THR A 147 4.23 -2.96 -30.89
C THR A 147 4.86 -2.75 -29.50
N ILE A 148 4.16 -2.08 -28.59
CA ILE A 148 4.59 -1.90 -27.19
C ILE A 148 4.61 -3.23 -26.43
N ARG A 149 3.59 -4.09 -26.62
CA ARG A 149 3.58 -5.44 -26.02
C ARG A 149 4.74 -6.29 -26.50
N HIS A 150 5.01 -6.34 -27.80
CA HIS A 150 6.12 -7.13 -28.34
C HIS A 150 7.48 -6.65 -27.84
N ALA A 151 7.69 -5.33 -27.73
CA ALA A 151 8.89 -4.78 -27.14
C ALA A 151 9.10 -5.25 -25.69
N SER A 152 8.05 -5.23 -24.86
CA SER A 152 8.15 -5.67 -23.45
C SER A 152 8.47 -7.17 -23.29
N LEU A 153 7.98 -8.01 -24.19
CA LEU A 153 8.25 -9.45 -24.19
C LEU A 153 9.70 -9.74 -24.60
N THR A 154 10.20 -9.03 -25.61
CA THR A 154 11.60 -9.16 -26.05
C THR A 154 12.58 -8.64 -24.99
N GLU A 155 12.24 -7.56 -24.30
CA GLU A 155 13.07 -7.01 -23.20
C GLU A 155 13.18 -8.00 -22.03
N ASN A 156 12.07 -8.64 -21.66
CA ASN A 156 12.08 -9.68 -20.62
C ASN A 156 12.97 -10.86 -21.00
N ILE A 157 12.92 -11.30 -22.26
CA ILE A 157 13.76 -12.39 -22.77
C ILE A 157 15.24 -11.96 -22.81
N LEU A 158 15.52 -10.75 -23.30
CA LEU A 158 16.88 -10.22 -23.38
C LEU A 158 17.53 -10.10 -21.99
N ASN A 159 16.77 -9.67 -21.00
CA ASN A 159 17.23 -9.55 -19.62
C ASN A 159 17.52 -10.91 -18.98
N ILE A 160 16.71 -11.94 -19.28
CA ILE A 160 16.97 -13.32 -18.83
C ILE A 160 18.25 -13.87 -19.48
N VAL A 161 18.44 -13.64 -20.78
CA VAL A 161 19.64 -14.09 -21.50
C VAL A 161 20.90 -13.39 -20.99
N ARG A 162 20.85 -12.07 -20.77
CA ARG A 162 21.95 -11.31 -20.13
C ARG A 162 22.24 -11.72 -18.69
N ALA A 163 21.25 -12.21 -17.96
CA ALA A 163 21.46 -12.67 -16.58
C ALA A 163 22.10 -14.08 -16.52
N ILE A 164 22.02 -14.85 -17.61
CA ILE A 164 22.47 -16.24 -17.70
C ILE A 164 23.78 -16.40 -18.45
N LEU A 165 24.09 -15.53 -19.42
CA LEU A 165 25.43 -15.44 -20.00
C LEU A 165 26.24 -14.34 -19.29
N PRO A 166 27.51 -14.61 -18.90
CA PRO A 166 28.41 -13.57 -18.40
C PRO A 166 28.74 -12.50 -19.45
#